data_AF-A0A6N7Y1R0-F1
#
_entry.id   AF-A0A6N7Y1R0-F1
#
_cell.length_a   1.000
_cell.length_b   1.000
_cell.length_c   1.000
_cell.angle_alpha   90.00
_cell.angle_beta   90.00
_cell.angle_gamma   90.00
#
_symmetry.space_group_name_H-M   'P 1'
#
loop_
_entity.id
_entity.type
_entity.pdbx_description
1 polymer ?
#
loop_
_entity_poly.entity_id
_entity_poly.type
_entity_poly.pdbx_seq_one_letter_code
_entity_poly.pdbx_strand_id
1 'polypeptide(L)'
;FEYEDQVQEKELQKFLGLDFSMHELYRDSNGKEPAYPRYYRNAEKKLAREQRKLSKMQKGSNNRNKQRLKVAKLHEKVSNQRKDFLHKQSRQITNAYDCVCIEDLDMKAMSRSLNFGKSVSDNGWGMFTTFLKYKLEEQGKKLVRVDRFFASSQTCSVCGYKNAKTKNLAIREWDCPQCGTHHDRDINAAINIRNEGMRLVNA
;
A
#
# COMPACT_ATOMS: atom_id res chain seq x y z
N PHE A 1 4.25 12.50 34.72
CA PHE A 1 5.19 13.27 33.90
C PHE A 1 4.98 12.86 32.46
N GLU A 2 3.97 13.44 31.82
CA GLU A 2 3.87 13.43 30.36
C GLU A 2 4.78 14.57 29.90
N TYR A 3 5.95 14.23 29.37
CA TYR A 3 6.67 15.18 28.54
C TYR A 3 5.88 15.21 27.23
N GLU A 4 5.15 16.30 26.99
CA GLU A 4 4.73 16.66 25.65
C GLU A 4 6.01 16.98 24.86
N ASP A 5 6.59 15.96 24.23
CA ASP A 5 7.60 16.19 23.20
C ASP A 5 6.93 17.02 22.11
N GLN A 6 7.21 18.33 22.10
CA GLN A 6 6.78 19.21 21.03
C GLN A 6 7.47 18.75 19.76
N VAL A 7 6.73 18.02 18.92
CA VAL A 7 7.20 17.57 17.62
C VAL A 7 7.62 18.80 16.82
N GLN A 8 8.93 18.95 16.60
CA GLN A 8 9.46 20.02 15.79
C GLN A 8 9.13 19.73 14.33
N GLU A 9 8.45 20.67 13.65
CA GLU A 9 8.21 20.55 12.22
C GLU A 9 9.53 20.47 11.46
N LYS A 10 9.62 19.53 10.54
CA LYS A 10 10.79 19.33 9.71
C LYS A 10 10.59 20.00 8.36
N GLU A 11 11.62 20.70 7.89
CA GLU A 11 11.68 21.17 6.50
C GLU A 11 11.60 19.98 5.54
N LEU A 12 10.68 20.06 4.57
CA LEU A 12 10.38 18.96 3.67
C LEU A 12 11.25 19.05 2.44
N GLN A 13 12.31 18.24 2.38
CA GLN A 13 13.26 18.23 1.26
C GLN A 13 13.13 16.96 0.42
N LYS A 14 12.96 15.80 1.08
CA LYS A 14 12.91 14.50 0.40
C LYS A 14 11.48 14.01 0.27
N PHE A 15 10.99 13.94 -0.97
CA PHE A 15 9.65 13.49 -1.32
C PHE A 15 9.66 12.10 -1.97
N LEU A 16 8.68 11.27 -1.61
CA LEU A 16 8.44 9.96 -2.23
C LEU A 16 6.97 9.84 -2.64
N GLY A 17 6.71 9.49 -3.91
CA GLY A 17 5.37 9.10 -4.34
C GLY A 17 5.21 7.58 -4.30
N LEU A 18 4.07 7.10 -3.81
CA LEU A 18 3.72 5.68 -3.79
C LEU A 18 2.42 5.46 -4.57
N ASP A 19 2.52 4.77 -5.69
CA ASP A 19 1.37 4.22 -6.43
C ASP A 19 0.97 2.87 -5.85
N PHE A 20 -0.33 2.61 -5.69
CA PHE A 20 -0.81 1.38 -5.08
C PHE A 20 -0.65 0.20 -6.03
N SER A 21 -0.01 -0.87 -5.54
CA SER A 21 0.05 -2.15 -6.24
C SER A 21 -0.67 -3.21 -5.46
N MET A 22 -1.64 -3.88 -6.09
CA MET A 22 -2.39 -4.97 -5.47
C MET A 22 -1.50 -6.17 -5.11
N HIS A 23 -0.42 -6.38 -5.87
CA HIS A 23 0.47 -7.53 -5.74
C HIS A 23 1.70 -7.23 -4.88
N GLU A 24 2.25 -6.02 -5.01
CA GLU A 24 3.54 -5.64 -4.43
C GLU A 24 3.43 -4.57 -3.34
N LEU A 25 2.23 -4.25 -2.84
CA LEU A 25 1.93 -3.13 -1.93
C LEU A 25 1.98 -1.76 -2.62
N TYR A 26 3.12 -1.41 -3.23
CA TYR A 26 3.27 -0.17 -3.99
C TYR A 26 4.36 -0.25 -5.06
N ARG A 27 4.31 0.71 -5.99
CA ARG A 27 5.45 1.13 -6.82
C ARG A 27 5.86 2.54 -6.40
N ASP A 28 7.13 2.76 -6.11
CA ASP A 28 7.61 4.08 -5.69
C ASP A 28 8.10 4.93 -6.87
N SER A 29 8.21 6.25 -6.65
CA SER A 29 8.67 7.21 -7.67
C SER A 29 10.14 7.05 -8.06
N ASN A 30 10.88 6.12 -7.45
CA ASN A 30 12.25 5.74 -7.82
C ASN A 30 12.28 4.39 -8.56
N GLY A 31 11.13 3.81 -8.88
CA GLY A 31 11.01 2.53 -9.57
C GLY A 31 11.24 1.30 -8.70
N LYS A 32 11.19 1.43 -7.37
CA LYS A 32 11.34 0.29 -6.44
C LYS A 32 9.98 -0.20 -5.96
N GLU A 33 9.98 -1.47 -5.58
CA GLU A 33 8.87 -2.14 -4.92
C GLU A 33 9.39 -2.85 -3.66
N PRO A 34 8.55 -3.05 -2.64
CA PRO A 34 8.98 -3.61 -1.36
C PRO A 34 9.08 -5.14 -1.35
N ALA A 35 8.92 -5.81 -2.50
CA ALA A 35 8.94 -7.28 -2.67
C ALA A 35 8.03 -7.99 -1.67
N TYR A 36 6.71 -7.78 -1.79
CA TYR A 36 5.76 -8.23 -0.76
C TYR A 36 5.70 -9.77 -0.68
N PRO A 37 5.94 -10.40 0.49
CA PRO A 37 6.06 -11.87 0.59
C PRO A 37 4.75 -12.67 0.41
N ARG A 38 3.59 -12.01 0.30
CA ARG A 38 2.25 -12.63 0.13
C ARG A 38 1.94 -13.68 1.22
N TYR A 39 2.08 -13.30 2.49
CA TYR A 39 1.97 -14.21 3.65
C TYR A 39 0.66 -15.02 3.67
N TYR A 40 -0.49 -14.41 3.34
CA TYR A 40 -1.76 -15.14 3.34
C TYR A 40 -1.79 -16.20 2.24
N ARG A 41 -1.30 -15.89 1.03
CA ARG A 41 -1.24 -16.84 -0.10
C ARG A 41 -0.39 -18.05 0.25
N ASN A 42 0.74 -17.85 0.92
CA ASN A 42 1.62 -18.95 1.36
C ASN A 42 0.96 -19.82 2.43
N ALA A 43 0.17 -19.22 3.33
CA ALA A 43 -0.54 -19.95 4.39
C ALA A 43 -1.86 -20.58 3.93
N GLU A 44 -2.39 -20.21 2.76
CA GLU A 44 -3.75 -20.51 2.32
C GLU A 44 -4.05 -22.01 2.31
N LYS A 45 -3.19 -22.82 1.68
CA LYS A 45 -3.38 -24.28 1.58
C LYS A 45 -3.53 -24.92 2.97
N LYS A 46 -2.70 -24.47 3.92
CA LYS A 46 -2.74 -24.95 5.31
C LYS A 46 -4.00 -24.47 6.03
N LEU A 47 -4.35 -23.19 5.90
CA LEU A 47 -5.57 -22.62 6.48
C LEU A 47 -6.82 -23.35 5.98
N ALA A 48 -6.95 -23.57 4.68
CA ALA A 48 -8.08 -24.28 4.08
C ALA A 48 -8.21 -25.71 4.62
N ARG A 49 -7.09 -26.44 4.74
CA ARG A 49 -7.07 -27.79 5.32
C ARG A 49 -7.52 -27.80 6.78
N GLU A 50 -7.00 -26.90 7.60
CA GLU A 50 -7.34 -26.85 9.03
C GLU A 50 -8.77 -26.35 9.26
N GLN A 51 -9.30 -25.46 8.40
CA GLN A 51 -10.70 -25.04 8.41
C GLN A 51 -11.65 -26.18 8.01
N ARG A 52 -11.32 -26.96 6.97
CA ARG A 52 -12.11 -28.15 6.56
C ARG A 52 -12.15 -29.22 7.64
N LYS A 53 -11.07 -29.39 8.42
CA LYS A 53 -11.09 -30.26 9.61
C LYS A 53 -12.05 -29.72 10.67
N LEU A 54 -11.99 -28.42 10.96
CA LEU A 54 -12.86 -27.77 11.95
C LEU A 54 -14.35 -27.91 11.58
N SER A 55 -14.70 -27.75 10.30
CA SER A 55 -16.10 -27.78 9.85
C SER A 55 -16.75 -29.16 9.99
N LYS A 56 -15.96 -30.23 9.97
CA LYS A 56 -16.43 -31.62 10.13
C LYS A 56 -16.57 -32.06 11.59
N MET A 57 -16.13 -31.26 12.56
CA MET A 57 -16.14 -31.63 13.98
C MET A 57 -17.45 -31.23 14.67
N GLN A 58 -17.90 -32.05 15.62
CA GLN A 58 -19.11 -31.80 16.41
C GLN A 58 -19.01 -30.48 17.19
N LYS A 59 -20.04 -29.63 17.04
CA LYS A 59 -20.19 -28.38 17.80
C LYS A 59 -20.20 -28.67 19.30
N GLY A 60 -19.51 -27.84 20.08
CA GLY A 60 -19.37 -28.02 21.54
C GLY A 60 -18.30 -29.02 22.00
N SER A 61 -17.79 -29.90 21.13
CA SER A 61 -16.77 -30.89 21.55
C SER A 61 -15.41 -30.26 21.89
N ASN A 62 -14.69 -30.88 22.82
CA ASN A 62 -13.32 -30.48 23.20
C ASN A 62 -12.35 -30.52 22.00
N ASN A 63 -12.51 -31.51 21.11
CA ASN A 63 -11.70 -31.63 19.90
C ASN A 63 -11.94 -30.47 18.93
N ARG A 64 -13.20 -30.03 18.77
CA ARG A 64 -13.52 -28.84 17.98
C ARG A 64 -12.88 -27.59 18.58
N ASN A 65 -12.89 -27.43 19.91
CA ASN A 65 -12.24 -26.27 20.54
C ASN A 65 -10.72 -26.24 20.29
N LYS A 66 -10.04 -27.39 20.42
CA LYS A 66 -8.61 -27.52 20.09
C LYS A 66 -8.33 -27.13 18.63
N GLN A 67 -9.15 -27.60 17.69
CA GLN A 67 -8.99 -27.28 16.26
C GLN A 67 -9.30 -25.80 15.96
N ARG A 68 -10.28 -25.19 16.64
CA ARG A 68 -10.60 -23.76 16.51
C ARG A 68 -9.40 -22.91 16.92
N LEU A 69 -8.76 -23.23 18.04
CA LEU A 69 -7.54 -22.55 18.49
C LEU A 69 -6.40 -22.70 17.49
N LYS A 70 -6.26 -23.87 16.86
CA LYS A 70 -5.25 -24.09 15.81
C LYS A 70 -5.48 -23.20 14.59
N VAL A 71 -6.72 -23.06 14.13
CA VAL A 71 -7.07 -22.14 13.03
C VAL A 71 -6.80 -20.69 13.43
N ALA A 72 -7.17 -20.30 14.66
CA ALA A 72 -6.92 -18.96 15.18
C ALA A 72 -5.42 -18.62 15.20
N LYS A 73 -4.58 -19.52 15.73
CA LYS A 73 -3.11 -19.35 15.74
C LYS A 73 -2.50 -19.23 14.35
N LEU A 74 -3.08 -19.89 13.33
CA LEU A 74 -2.60 -19.74 11.94
C LEU A 74 -2.94 -18.36 11.37
N HIS A 75 -4.15 -17.87 11.60
CA HIS A 75 -4.55 -16.51 11.20
C HIS A 75 -3.72 -15.45 11.93
N GLU A 76 -3.50 -15.62 13.23
CA GLU A 76 -2.64 -14.76 14.04
C GLU A 76 -1.22 -14.70 13.49
N LYS A 77 -0.62 -15.87 13.16
CA LYS A 77 0.72 -15.92 12.56
C LYS A 77 0.79 -15.11 11.25
N VAL A 78 -0.17 -15.29 10.34
CA VAL A 78 -0.22 -14.54 9.08
C VAL A 78 -0.36 -13.04 9.33
N SER A 79 -1.26 -12.66 10.26
CA SER A 79 -1.48 -11.26 10.61
C SER A 79 -0.22 -10.62 11.19
N ASN A 80 0.49 -11.31 12.09
CA ASN A 80 1.71 -10.82 12.72
C ASN A 80 2.86 -10.70 11.72
N GLN A 81 3.03 -11.65 10.81
CA GLN A 81 4.05 -11.57 9.75
C GLN A 81 3.82 -10.38 8.81
N ARG A 82 2.58 -10.18 8.37
CA ARG A 82 2.20 -9.02 7.57
C ARG A 82 2.45 -7.72 8.35
N LYS A 83 2.02 -7.65 9.61
CA LYS A 83 2.19 -6.47 10.46
C LYS A 83 3.68 -6.12 10.64
N ASP A 84 4.53 -7.12 10.90
CA ASP A 84 5.98 -6.97 11.01
C ASP A 84 6.59 -6.38 9.73
N PHE A 85 6.27 -6.96 8.56
CA PHE A 85 6.72 -6.45 7.27
C PHE A 85 6.28 -4.99 7.06
N LEU A 86 5.00 -4.68 7.30
CA LEU A 86 4.48 -3.32 7.11
C LEU A 86 5.12 -2.31 8.07
N HIS A 87 5.41 -2.68 9.32
CA HIS A 87 6.13 -1.80 10.24
C HIS A 87 7.56 -1.53 9.78
N LYS A 88 8.27 -2.56 9.31
CA LYS A 88 9.64 -2.44 8.79
C LYS A 88 9.68 -1.54 7.56
N GLN A 89 8.80 -1.80 6.58
CA GLN A 89 8.72 -1.00 5.35
C GLN A 89 8.34 0.46 5.63
N SER A 90 7.33 0.70 6.46
CA SER A 90 6.95 2.08 6.81
C SER A 90 8.09 2.79 7.55
N ARG A 91 8.78 2.13 8.49
CA ARG A 91 9.92 2.75 9.20
C ARG A 91 11.09 3.05 8.27
N GLN A 92 11.40 2.15 7.34
CA GLN A 92 12.43 2.38 6.34
C GLN A 92 12.13 3.63 5.50
N ILE A 93 10.88 3.78 5.04
CA ILE A 93 10.46 4.96 4.28
C ILE A 93 10.51 6.22 5.15
N THR A 94 9.92 6.20 6.34
CA THR A 94 9.84 7.41 7.18
C THR A 94 11.20 7.85 7.70
N ASN A 95 12.20 6.97 7.75
CA ASN A 95 13.58 7.35 8.04
C ASN A 95 14.25 8.07 6.85
N ALA A 96 13.94 7.64 5.62
CA ALA A 96 14.62 8.11 4.41
C ALA A 96 14.02 9.39 3.80
N TYR A 97 12.72 9.61 3.97
CA TYR A 97 11.97 10.70 3.36
C TYR A 97 11.32 11.61 4.41
N ASP A 98 11.02 12.84 4.01
CA ASP A 98 10.39 13.86 4.85
C ASP A 98 8.91 14.03 4.49
N CYS A 99 8.55 13.75 3.24
CA CYS A 99 7.17 13.75 2.80
C CYS A 99 6.89 12.51 1.94
N VAL A 100 5.80 11.83 2.23
CA VAL A 100 5.31 10.69 1.44
C VAL A 100 3.96 11.05 0.84
N CYS A 101 3.82 10.87 -0.46
CA CYS A 101 2.62 11.20 -1.23
C CYS A 101 1.95 9.91 -1.70
N ILE A 102 0.65 9.77 -1.45
CA ILE A 102 -0.16 8.61 -1.83
C ILE A 102 -1.46 9.07 -2.49
N GLU A 103 -2.07 8.20 -3.30
CA GLU A 103 -3.45 8.44 -3.76
C GLU A 103 -4.48 8.20 -2.66
N ASP A 104 -5.54 9.00 -2.65
CA ASP A 104 -6.69 8.76 -1.79
C ASP A 104 -7.58 7.62 -2.33
N LEU A 105 -7.20 6.39 -2.04
CA LEU A 105 -7.93 5.22 -2.52
C LEU A 105 -9.08 4.81 -1.59
N ASP A 106 -10.24 4.53 -2.17
CA ASP A 106 -11.35 3.88 -1.46
C ASP A 106 -11.11 2.38 -1.34
N MET A 107 -10.29 2.00 -0.36
CA MET A 107 -9.97 0.61 -0.05
C MET A 107 -11.22 -0.23 0.26
N LYS A 108 -12.26 0.39 0.83
CA LYS A 108 -13.52 -0.31 1.16
C LYS A 108 -14.26 -0.67 -0.13
N ALA A 109 -14.42 0.29 -1.04
CA ALA A 109 -15.02 0.05 -2.35
C ALA A 109 -14.23 -1.01 -3.14
N MET A 110 -12.89 -0.90 -3.18
CA MET A 110 -12.05 -1.88 -3.88
C MET A 110 -12.16 -3.29 -3.29
N SER A 111 -12.25 -3.42 -1.96
CA SER A 111 -12.41 -4.72 -1.30
C SER A 111 -13.75 -5.40 -1.62
N ARG A 112 -14.79 -4.62 -1.94
CA ARG A 112 -16.13 -5.11 -2.30
C ARG A 112 -16.27 -5.43 -3.78
N SER A 113 -15.32 -4.99 -4.61
CA SER A 113 -15.31 -5.30 -6.03
C SER A 113 -15.06 -6.79 -6.24
N LEU A 114 -15.87 -7.40 -7.12
CA LEU A 114 -15.82 -8.82 -7.44
C LEU A 114 -14.40 -9.17 -7.91
N ASN A 115 -13.76 -10.13 -7.24
CA ASN A 115 -12.40 -10.66 -7.47
C ASN A 115 -11.23 -10.00 -6.71
N PHE A 116 -11.41 -8.84 -6.07
CA PHE A 116 -10.29 -8.14 -5.42
C PHE A 116 -10.26 -8.22 -3.89
N GLY A 117 -11.37 -8.56 -3.23
CA GLY A 117 -11.45 -8.54 -1.76
C GLY A 117 -10.34 -9.29 -1.04
N LYS A 118 -9.96 -10.47 -1.54
CA LYS A 118 -8.88 -11.29 -0.96
C LYS A 118 -7.50 -10.67 -1.16
N SER A 119 -7.19 -10.20 -2.36
CA SER A 119 -5.89 -9.59 -2.67
C SER A 119 -5.71 -8.25 -1.96
N VAL A 120 -6.77 -7.43 -1.91
CA VAL A 120 -6.80 -6.18 -1.15
C VAL A 120 -6.61 -6.44 0.35
N SER A 121 -7.28 -7.45 0.89
CA SER A 121 -7.14 -7.81 2.31
C SER A 121 -5.76 -8.36 2.64
N ASP A 122 -5.13 -9.12 1.73
CA ASP A 122 -3.78 -9.65 1.92
C ASP A 122 -2.71 -8.55 1.84
N ASN A 123 -2.86 -7.61 0.90
CA ASN A 123 -1.90 -6.55 0.62
C ASN A 123 -1.64 -5.61 1.83
N GLY A 124 -2.68 -5.26 2.59
CA GLY A 124 -2.52 -4.53 3.85
C GLY A 124 -2.27 -3.01 3.70
N TRP A 125 -2.52 -2.43 2.52
CA TRP A 125 -2.35 -1.00 2.24
C TRP A 125 -2.93 -0.04 3.28
N GLY A 126 -4.16 -0.26 3.75
CA GLY A 126 -4.77 0.62 4.76
C GLY A 126 -4.01 0.63 6.10
N MET A 127 -3.45 -0.52 6.49
CA MET A 127 -2.60 -0.62 7.68
C MET A 127 -1.25 0.05 7.44
N PHE A 128 -0.68 -0.15 6.26
CA PHE A 128 0.58 0.47 5.85
C PHE A 128 0.51 2.00 5.85
N THR A 129 -0.53 2.60 5.26
CA THR A 129 -0.70 4.06 5.23
C THR A 129 -0.98 4.63 6.63
N THR A 130 -1.68 3.88 7.49
CA THR A 130 -1.79 4.21 8.92
C THR A 130 -0.41 4.24 9.58
N PHE A 131 0.45 3.27 9.27
CA PHE A 131 1.81 3.20 9.84
C PHE A 131 2.73 4.30 9.32
N LEU A 132 2.61 4.67 8.05
CA LEU A 132 3.31 5.84 7.52
C LEU A 132 2.86 7.11 8.22
N LYS A 133 1.53 7.30 8.37
CA LYS A 133 0.96 8.51 8.96
C LYS A 133 1.56 8.81 10.34
N TYR A 134 1.37 7.92 11.32
CA TYR A 134 1.81 8.22 12.68
C TYR A 134 3.34 8.32 12.78
N LYS A 135 4.11 7.54 12.02
CA LYS A 135 5.59 7.60 12.05
C LYS A 135 6.18 8.84 11.40
N LEU A 136 5.47 9.44 10.44
CA LEU A 136 5.84 10.73 9.85
C LEU A 136 5.49 11.85 10.84
N GLU A 137 4.28 11.81 11.39
CA GLU A 137 3.81 12.79 12.38
C GLU A 137 4.74 12.82 13.62
N GLU A 138 5.16 11.67 14.15
CA GLU A 138 6.15 11.56 15.25
C GLU A 138 7.51 12.22 14.95
N GLN A 139 7.83 12.48 13.68
CA GLN A 139 9.10 13.06 13.24
C GLN A 139 8.96 14.47 12.65
N GLY A 140 7.78 15.10 12.78
CA GLY A 140 7.49 16.41 12.18
C GLY A 140 7.42 16.39 10.66
N LYS A 141 7.16 15.21 10.08
CA LYS A 141 7.12 14.92 8.64
C LYS A 141 5.68 14.75 8.16
N LYS A 142 5.45 14.74 6.84
CA LYS A 142 4.08 14.76 6.28
C LYS A 142 3.73 13.54 5.44
N LEU A 143 2.50 13.04 5.60
CA LEU A 143 1.83 12.15 4.65
C LEU A 143 0.80 12.96 3.87
N VAL A 144 0.98 13.08 2.55
CA VAL A 144 0.09 13.84 1.68
C VAL A 144 -0.78 12.88 0.88
N ARG A 145 -2.08 13.14 0.83
CA ARG A 145 -3.02 12.43 -0.03
C ARG A 145 -3.32 13.28 -1.25
N VAL A 146 -3.02 12.77 -2.43
CA VAL A 146 -3.45 13.39 -3.69
C VAL A 146 -4.86 12.94 -4.02
N ASP A 147 -5.62 13.81 -4.68
CA ASP A 147 -7.00 13.55 -5.06
C ASP A 147 -7.11 12.28 -5.91
N ARG A 148 -8.14 11.46 -5.65
CA ARG A 148 -8.34 10.17 -6.31
C ARG A 148 -8.68 10.26 -7.80
N PHE A 149 -9.13 11.42 -8.27
CA PHE A 149 -9.43 11.70 -9.67
C PHE A 149 -8.25 12.38 -10.38
N PHE A 150 -7.15 12.65 -9.67
CA PHE A 150 -5.90 13.09 -10.28
C PHE A 150 -5.42 12.03 -11.28
N ALA A 151 -5.15 12.46 -12.51
CA ALA A 151 -4.85 11.56 -13.62
C ALA A 151 -3.37 11.12 -13.62
N SER A 152 -2.89 10.60 -12.48
CA SER A 152 -1.49 10.21 -12.23
C SER A 152 -0.94 9.25 -13.30
N SER A 153 -1.68 8.19 -13.61
CA SER A 153 -1.27 7.16 -14.58
C SER A 153 -1.41 7.58 -16.05
N GLN A 154 -2.19 8.63 -16.32
CA GLN A 154 -2.44 9.15 -17.67
C GLN A 154 -1.52 10.32 -18.03
N THR A 155 -0.98 11.02 -17.05
CA THR A 155 -0.20 12.24 -17.29
C THR A 155 1.26 11.87 -17.54
N CYS A 156 1.89 12.41 -18.57
CA CYS A 156 3.34 12.32 -18.75
C CYS A 156 4.00 13.13 -17.65
N SER A 157 4.82 12.49 -16.81
CA SER A 157 5.54 13.17 -15.73
C SER A 157 6.61 14.18 -16.19
N VAL A 158 6.98 14.14 -17.48
CA VAL A 158 7.97 15.06 -18.06
C VAL A 158 7.32 16.31 -18.66
N CYS A 159 6.29 16.16 -19.48
CA CYS A 159 5.71 17.27 -20.25
C CYS A 159 4.23 17.56 -19.96
N GLY A 160 3.58 16.79 -19.08
CA GLY A 160 2.17 16.99 -18.70
C GLY A 160 1.14 16.47 -19.72
N TYR A 161 1.55 15.86 -20.83
CA TYR A 161 0.63 15.27 -21.81
C TYR A 161 -0.29 14.23 -21.17
N LYS A 162 -1.61 14.33 -21.36
CA LYS A 162 -2.58 13.39 -20.81
C LYS A 162 -2.96 12.32 -21.84
N ASN A 163 -2.43 11.12 -21.67
CA ASN A 163 -2.75 9.95 -22.48
C ASN A 163 -3.94 9.16 -21.91
N ALA A 164 -5.15 9.45 -22.37
CA ALA A 164 -6.38 8.77 -21.93
C ALA A 164 -6.40 7.25 -22.21
N LYS A 165 -5.57 6.74 -23.14
CA LYS A 165 -5.52 5.30 -23.47
C LYS A 165 -5.03 4.46 -22.28
N THR A 166 -4.18 5.02 -21.43
CA THR A 166 -3.61 4.34 -20.23
C THR A 166 -4.65 3.99 -19.17
N LYS A 167 -5.90 4.51 -19.28
CA LYS A 167 -7.05 3.99 -18.52
C LYS A 167 -7.26 2.50 -18.74
N ASN A 168 -6.88 1.98 -19.90
CA ASN A 168 -6.82 0.54 -20.12
C ASN A 168 -5.66 -0.06 -19.30
N LEU A 169 -6.01 -0.83 -18.27
CA LEU A 169 -5.04 -1.43 -17.35
C LEU A 169 -4.10 -2.45 -18.02
N ALA A 170 -4.39 -2.90 -19.23
CA ALA A 170 -3.50 -3.75 -20.03
C ALA A 170 -2.29 -2.98 -20.58
N ILE A 171 -2.37 -1.64 -20.68
CA ILE A 171 -1.23 -0.82 -21.10
C ILE A 171 -0.31 -0.65 -19.90
N ARG A 172 0.85 -1.30 -19.96
CA ARG A 172 1.87 -1.27 -18.89
C ARG A 172 3.00 -0.31 -19.20
N GLU A 173 3.28 -0.12 -20.47
CA GLU A 173 4.31 0.79 -20.98
C GLU A 173 3.73 1.64 -22.11
N TRP A 174 4.23 2.86 -22.27
CA TRP A 174 3.84 3.75 -23.37
C TRP A 174 4.88 4.84 -23.61
N ASP A 175 4.98 5.28 -24.86
CA ASP A 175 5.80 6.44 -25.23
C ASP A 175 4.93 7.69 -25.31
N CYS A 176 5.40 8.78 -24.72
CA CYS A 176 4.70 10.06 -24.79
C CYS A 176 4.71 10.60 -26.22
N PRO A 177 3.54 10.82 -26.87
CA PRO A 177 3.50 11.31 -28.24
C PRO A 177 3.94 12.78 -28.37
N GLN A 178 4.03 13.52 -27.25
CA GLN A 178 4.42 14.93 -27.25
C GLN A 178 5.93 15.12 -27.01
N CYS A 179 6.53 14.39 -26.07
CA CYS A 179 7.94 14.56 -25.71
C CYS A 179 8.83 13.33 -25.96
N GLY A 180 8.26 12.22 -26.44
CA GLY A 180 9.00 11.00 -26.76
C GLY A 180 9.49 10.18 -25.56
N THR A 181 9.22 10.60 -24.32
CA THR A 181 9.66 9.86 -23.13
C THR A 181 8.94 8.52 -23.03
N HIS A 182 9.70 7.45 -22.81
CA HIS A 182 9.18 6.12 -22.49
C HIS A 182 8.77 6.01 -21.03
N HIS A 183 7.61 5.42 -20.75
CA HIS A 183 7.07 5.28 -19.40
C HIS A 183 6.68 3.84 -19.08
N ASP A 184 7.20 3.30 -17.97
CA ASP A 184 6.44 2.34 -17.16
C ASP A 184 5.29 3.11 -16.48
N ARG A 185 4.07 2.59 -16.63
CA ARG A 185 2.86 3.28 -16.19
C ARG A 185 2.82 3.52 -14.68
N ASP A 186 3.19 2.53 -13.88
CA ASP A 186 3.06 2.61 -12.42
C ASP A 186 4.19 3.47 -11.82
N ILE A 187 5.40 3.42 -12.40
CA ILE A 187 6.49 4.35 -12.05
C ILE A 187 6.10 5.79 -12.39
N ASN A 188 5.58 6.02 -13.60
CA ASN A 188 5.13 7.35 -14.02
C ASN A 188 3.98 7.87 -13.14
N ALA A 189 3.04 7.01 -12.75
CA ALA A 189 1.99 7.36 -11.79
C ALA A 189 2.59 7.78 -10.44
N ALA A 190 3.53 7.01 -9.88
CA ALA A 190 4.21 7.32 -8.63
C ALA A 190 4.98 8.66 -8.70
N ILE A 191 5.63 8.96 -9.81
CA ILE A 191 6.30 10.26 -10.04
C ILE A 191 5.27 11.40 -10.04
N ASN A 192 4.14 11.24 -10.74
CA ASN A 192 3.09 12.26 -10.76
C ASN A 192 2.45 12.46 -9.38
N ILE A 193 2.20 11.40 -8.62
CA ILE A 193 1.71 11.47 -7.23
C ILE A 193 2.67 12.28 -6.36
N ARG A 194 3.98 12.03 -6.49
CA ARG A 194 5.01 12.81 -5.79
C ARG A 194 4.95 14.28 -6.19
N ASN A 195 4.91 14.57 -7.48
CA ASN A 195 4.94 15.94 -8.01
C ASN A 195 3.69 16.73 -7.60
N GLU A 196 2.52 16.11 -7.64
CA GLU A 196 1.28 16.73 -7.17
C GLU A 196 1.29 16.94 -5.66
N GLY A 197 1.81 15.97 -4.89
CA GLY A 197 1.99 16.14 -3.46
C GLY A 197 2.95 17.28 -3.09
N MET A 198 4.06 17.45 -3.83
CA MET A 198 4.96 18.60 -3.68
C MET A 198 4.23 19.92 -3.94
N ARG A 199 3.43 19.99 -5.02
CA ARG A 199 2.63 21.17 -5.35
C ARG A 199 1.64 21.52 -4.23
N LEU A 200 0.95 20.53 -3.66
CA LEU A 200 -0.03 20.73 -2.60
C LEU A 200 0.55 21.23 -1.28
N VAL A 201 1.81 20.90 -0.99
CA VAL A 201 2.47 21.32 0.26
C VAL A 201 3.15 22.68 0.13
N ASN A 202 3.50 23.09 -1.10
CA ASN A 202 4.15 24.36 -1.40
C ASN A 202 3.17 25.47 -1.87
N ALA A 203 1.87 25.15 -2.00
CA ALA A 203 0.81 26.09 -2.36
C ALA A 203 0.26 26.79 -1.12
#